data_AF-A0A251SFZ6-F1
#
_entry.id   AF-A0A251SFZ6-F1
#
_cell.length_a   1.000
_cell.length_b   1.000
_cell.length_c   1.000
_cell.angle_alpha   90.00
_cell.angle_beta   90.00
_cell.angle_gamma   90.00
#
_symmetry.space_group_name_H-M   'P 1'
#
loop_
_entity.id
_entity.type
_entity.pdbx_description
1 polymer ?
#
loop_
_entity_poly.entity_id
_entity_poly.type
_entity_poly.pdbx_seq_one_letter_code
_entity_poly.pdbx_strand_id
1 'polypeptide(L)'
;MKIQKIDKNGFTTTQQPGVEWNFISPCLLQRTITIKEGPENTQKHKPPRKDLLILLCTPVSPGKSRLISVIPTKFWTDDLFLPRWKNHMIQNLIIDSDLYLLFDQERKLMELGPSNWQNVCFVPTKADANVVAYRKWLKKYSGGQMDWGTKFNGYLQPTLPREQLMDRYRSHVVNCSSCNVAYKGFKALQISLQVFVVASVAIMAATKEGMITVPARTTFVVVIMLCFVGSKWLSHFINKSFHFHDYSHAFK
;
A
#
# COMPACT_ATOMS: atom_id res chain seq x y z
N MET A 1 -11.10 22.22 9.35
CA MET A 1 -11.46 21.87 7.96
C MET A 1 -12.78 22.53 7.61
N LYS A 2 -12.85 23.27 6.50
CA LYS A 2 -14.07 23.98 6.03
C LYS A 2 -14.48 23.41 4.68
N ILE A 3 -15.74 22.99 4.55
CA ILE A 3 -16.33 22.54 3.27
C ILE A 3 -16.79 23.79 2.53
N GLN A 4 -16.35 23.98 1.29
CA GLN A 4 -16.69 25.17 0.51
C GLN A 4 -18.02 24.98 -0.23
N LYS A 5 -18.14 23.90 -1.01
CA LYS A 5 -19.33 23.58 -1.81
C LYS A 5 -19.38 22.08 -2.10
N ILE A 6 -20.58 21.51 -2.13
CA ILE A 6 -20.86 20.13 -2.56
C ILE A 6 -21.86 20.18 -3.73
N ASP A 7 -21.46 19.73 -4.90
CA ASP A 7 -22.33 19.60 -6.07
C ASP A 7 -22.17 18.23 -6.77
N LYS A 8 -22.89 17.99 -7.87
CA LYS A 8 -22.88 16.70 -8.57
C LYS A 8 -21.47 16.30 -9.06
N ASN A 9 -20.59 17.27 -9.31
CA ASN A 9 -19.24 17.04 -9.80
C ASN A 9 -18.25 16.75 -8.65
N GLY A 10 -18.63 16.97 -7.40
CA GLY A 10 -17.82 16.65 -6.23
C GLY A 10 -17.84 17.75 -5.16
N PHE A 11 -16.72 17.89 -4.44
CA PHE A 11 -16.58 18.90 -3.39
C PHE A 11 -15.13 19.29 -3.11
N THR A 12 -14.95 20.47 -2.54
CA THR A 12 -13.66 20.98 -2.07
C THR A 12 -13.70 21.29 -0.59
N THR A 13 -12.64 20.89 0.13
CA THR A 13 -12.44 21.24 1.52
C THR A 13 -11.05 21.85 1.73
N THR A 14 -10.99 22.84 2.61
CA THR A 14 -9.72 23.45 3.03
C THR A 14 -9.40 22.97 4.43
N GLN A 15 -8.27 22.28 4.60
CA GLN A 15 -7.82 21.80 5.91
C GLN A 15 -7.27 22.97 6.73
N GLN A 16 -6.35 23.71 6.12
CA GLN A 16 -5.68 24.91 6.61
C GLN A 16 -5.19 25.73 5.39
N PRO A 17 -4.78 27.00 5.56
CA PRO A 17 -4.27 27.81 4.45
C PRO A 17 -3.15 27.07 3.68
N GLY A 18 -3.32 26.94 2.37
CA GLY A 18 -2.38 26.23 1.50
C GLY A 18 -2.54 24.71 1.43
N VAL A 19 -3.48 24.09 2.16
CA VAL A 19 -3.79 22.65 2.06
C VAL A 19 -5.26 22.43 1.68
N GLU A 20 -5.47 21.94 0.46
CA GLU A 20 -6.79 21.72 -0.12
C GLU A 20 -6.99 20.26 -0.50
N TRP A 21 -8.22 19.79 -0.33
CA TRP A 21 -8.68 18.49 -0.78
C TRP A 21 -9.83 18.70 -1.76
N ASN A 22 -9.76 18.02 -2.90
CA ASN A 22 -10.74 18.07 -3.97
C ASN A 22 -11.19 16.64 -4.27
N PHE A 23 -12.44 16.33 -3.96
CA PHE A 23 -13.09 15.15 -4.48
C PHE A 23 -13.77 15.50 -5.79
N ILE A 24 -13.45 14.79 -6.85
CA ILE A 24 -14.01 14.92 -8.18
C ILE A 24 -14.71 13.61 -8.51
N SER A 25 -16.01 13.70 -8.77
CA SER A 25 -16.85 12.57 -9.14
C SER A 25 -16.31 11.87 -10.39
N PRO A 26 -16.36 10.53 -10.46
CA PRO A 26 -16.97 9.62 -9.47
C PRO A 26 -16.01 9.10 -8.40
N CYS A 27 -14.69 9.21 -8.59
CA CYS A 27 -13.75 8.44 -7.77
C CYS A 27 -12.35 9.06 -7.59
N LEU A 28 -12.18 10.35 -7.92
CA LEU A 28 -10.88 11.02 -7.84
C LEU A 28 -10.81 11.87 -6.58
N LEU A 29 -9.80 11.64 -5.75
CA LEU A 29 -9.47 12.50 -4.61
C LEU A 29 -8.07 13.08 -4.82
N GLN A 30 -8.01 14.40 -4.82
CA GLN A 30 -6.77 15.14 -5.00
C GLN A 30 -6.49 15.98 -3.76
N ARG A 31 -5.27 15.91 -3.24
CA ARG A 31 -4.77 16.82 -2.23
C ARG A 31 -3.67 17.69 -2.83
N THR A 32 -3.78 19.00 -2.61
CA THR A 32 -2.78 19.97 -3.03
C THR A 32 -2.23 20.68 -1.79
N ILE A 33 -0.91 20.70 -1.66
CA ILE A 33 -0.19 21.47 -0.64
C ILE A 33 0.61 22.55 -1.35
N THR A 34 0.35 23.81 -1.05
CA THR A 34 1.11 24.95 -1.55
C THR A 34 2.07 25.40 -0.47
N ILE A 35 3.37 25.16 -0.69
CA ILE A 35 4.43 25.58 0.22
C ILE A 35 4.91 26.96 -0.26
N LYS A 36 4.69 27.98 0.57
CA LYS A 36 5.30 29.30 0.39
C LYS A 36 6.66 29.28 1.09
N GLU A 37 7.75 29.52 0.38
CA GLU A 37 9.05 29.72 1.02
C GLU A 37 8.98 31.00 1.89
N GLY A 38 9.52 30.94 3.11
CA GLY A 38 9.49 32.05 4.07
C GLY A 38 10.30 33.26 3.60
N PRO A 39 10.08 34.44 4.20
CA PRO A 39 10.67 35.70 3.75
C PRO A 39 12.20 35.83 3.93
N GLU A 40 12.89 34.87 4.55
CA GLU A 40 14.30 35.02 4.96
C GLU A 40 15.36 34.69 3.89
N ASN A 41 15.01 34.20 2.70
CA ASN A 41 16.01 33.93 1.66
C ASN A 41 16.02 35.04 0.60
N THR A 42 16.96 35.97 0.74
CA THR A 42 17.27 37.08 -0.17
C THR A 42 17.86 36.66 -1.53
N GLN A 43 17.71 35.40 -1.95
CA GLN A 43 18.24 34.93 -3.23
C GLN A 43 17.23 34.07 -4.00
N LYS A 44 16.70 34.67 -5.06
CA LYS A 44 15.83 34.12 -6.13
C LYS A 44 14.42 33.73 -5.67
N HIS A 45 13.42 34.48 -6.17
CA HIS A 45 12.01 34.09 -6.20
C HIS A 45 11.86 32.71 -6.89
N LYS A 46 11.99 31.62 -6.13
CA LYS A 46 11.55 30.31 -6.61
C LYS A 46 10.02 30.30 -6.65
N PRO A 47 9.40 29.77 -7.71
CA PRO A 47 7.96 29.64 -7.75
C PRO A 47 7.49 28.74 -6.59
N PRO A 48 6.31 29.02 -6.00
CA PRO A 48 5.79 28.24 -4.89
C PRO A 48 5.70 26.77 -5.28
N ARG A 49 6.30 25.91 -4.47
CA ARG A 49 6.27 24.46 -4.69
C ARG A 49 4.87 23.95 -4.35
N LYS A 50 4.28 23.20 -5.29
CA LYS A 50 3.02 22.48 -5.10
C LYS A 50 3.31 21.00 -4.97
N ASP A 51 3.08 20.45 -3.79
CA ASP A 51 3.05 19.00 -3.60
C ASP A 51 1.63 18.49 -3.84
N LEU A 52 1.55 17.34 -4.49
CA LEU A 52 0.28 16.75 -4.92
C LEU A 52 0.20 15.31 -4.47
N LEU A 53 -0.99 14.89 -4.05
CA LEU A 53 -1.37 13.50 -3.87
C LEU A 53 -2.66 13.29 -4.65
N ILE A 54 -2.66 12.33 -5.56
CA ILE A 54 -3.84 11.93 -6.32
C ILE A 54 -4.17 10.49 -5.96
N LEU A 55 -5.40 10.25 -5.53
CA LEU A 55 -5.96 8.93 -5.26
C LEU A 55 -7.13 8.70 -6.21
N LEU A 56 -7.05 7.69 -7.05
CA LEU A 56 -8.16 7.23 -7.87
C LEU A 56 -8.69 5.92 -7.28
N CYS A 57 -9.91 5.93 -6.76
CA CYS A 57 -10.55 4.83 -6.06
C CYS A 57 -11.70 4.25 -6.88
N THR A 58 -11.41 3.51 -7.94
CA THR A 58 -12.43 3.05 -8.90
C THR A 58 -13.14 1.79 -8.38
N PRO A 59 -14.48 1.80 -8.24
CA PRO A 59 -15.23 0.59 -7.91
C PRO A 59 -15.14 -0.43 -9.07
N VAL A 60 -14.93 -1.71 -8.76
CA VAL A 60 -14.77 -2.78 -9.76
C VAL A 60 -15.89 -3.82 -9.67
N SER A 61 -16.25 -4.21 -8.46
CA SER A 61 -17.40 -5.06 -8.13
C SER A 61 -17.80 -4.80 -6.67
N PRO A 62 -18.96 -5.27 -6.19
CA PRO A 62 -19.28 -5.22 -4.77
C PRO A 62 -18.13 -5.76 -3.90
N GLY A 63 -17.72 -4.99 -2.89
CA GLY A 63 -16.60 -5.33 -2.00
C GLY A 63 -15.19 -5.24 -2.62
N LYS A 64 -15.04 -4.78 -3.87
CA LYS A 64 -13.74 -4.62 -4.53
C LYS A 64 -13.61 -3.26 -5.20
N SER A 65 -12.56 -2.55 -4.83
CA SER A 65 -12.13 -1.30 -5.47
C SER A 65 -10.69 -1.41 -5.95
N ARG A 66 -10.35 -0.61 -6.96
CA ARG A 66 -8.98 -0.39 -7.41
C ARG A 66 -8.53 0.96 -6.90
N LEU A 67 -7.45 0.96 -6.12
CA LEU A 67 -6.78 2.18 -5.67
C LEU A 67 -5.54 2.42 -6.54
N ILE A 68 -5.46 3.58 -7.18
CA ILE A 68 -4.25 4.07 -7.85
C ILE A 68 -3.82 5.34 -7.10
N SER A 69 -2.64 5.28 -6.47
CA SER A 69 -2.03 6.41 -5.79
C SER A 69 -0.91 7.00 -6.63
N VAL A 70 -0.98 8.30 -6.90
CA VAL A 70 0.03 9.05 -7.63
C VAL A 70 0.52 10.18 -6.74
N ILE A 71 1.79 10.07 -6.37
CA ILE A 71 2.50 11.05 -5.57
C ILE A 71 3.63 11.61 -6.45
N PRO A 72 3.37 12.67 -7.25
CA PRO A 72 4.34 13.21 -8.21
C PRO A 72 5.52 13.94 -7.56
N THR A 73 5.62 13.96 -6.23
CA THR A 73 6.70 14.69 -5.53
C THR A 73 7.59 13.77 -4.71
N LYS A 74 8.85 14.18 -4.54
CA LYS A 74 9.73 13.67 -3.49
C LYS A 74 9.19 14.24 -2.17
N PHE A 75 8.25 13.53 -1.55
CA PHE A 75 7.64 13.92 -0.27
C PHE A 75 8.67 14.01 0.87
N TRP A 76 9.82 13.35 0.70
CA TRP A 76 10.94 13.37 1.64
C TRP A 76 12.21 13.84 0.91
N THR A 77 12.96 14.78 1.51
CA THR A 77 14.31 15.16 1.02
C THR A 77 15.28 13.98 1.08
N ASP A 78 15.02 13.01 1.95
CA ASP A 78 15.84 11.81 2.18
C ASP A 78 15.56 10.68 1.17
N ASP A 79 14.52 10.81 0.32
CA ASP A 79 14.16 9.84 -0.72
C ASP A 79 15.16 9.78 -1.88
N LEU A 80 16.18 10.66 -1.92
CA LEU A 80 17.14 10.69 -3.03
C LEU A 80 17.90 9.35 -3.18
N PHE A 81 18.07 8.61 -2.09
CA PHE A 81 18.84 7.36 -2.05
C PHE A 81 17.99 6.09 -1.96
N LEU A 82 16.67 6.20 -1.79
CA LEU A 82 15.80 5.03 -1.68
C LEU A 82 15.40 4.53 -3.08
N PRO A 83 15.66 3.25 -3.42
CA PRO A 83 15.16 2.67 -4.65
C PRO A 83 13.63 2.80 -4.74
N ARG A 84 13.10 3.08 -5.94
CA ARG A 84 11.66 3.30 -6.15
C ARG A 84 10.78 2.22 -5.54
N TRP A 85 11.17 0.95 -5.64
CA TRP A 85 10.39 -0.15 -5.07
C TRP A 85 10.27 -0.05 -3.54
N LYS A 86 11.30 0.43 -2.85
CA LYS A 86 11.31 0.56 -1.39
C LYS A 86 10.41 1.70 -0.95
N ASN A 87 10.44 2.84 -1.65
CA ASN A 87 9.49 3.93 -1.41
C ASN A 87 8.03 3.46 -1.61
N HIS A 88 7.75 2.73 -2.69
CA HIS A 88 6.42 2.14 -2.88
C HIS A 88 6.03 1.19 -1.74
N MET A 89 6.94 0.33 -1.26
CA MET A 89 6.63 -0.56 -0.13
C MET A 89 6.31 0.21 1.15
N ILE A 90 7.04 1.29 1.45
CA ILE A 90 6.76 2.17 2.60
C ILE A 90 5.36 2.79 2.48
N GLN A 91 4.99 3.26 1.29
CA GLN A 91 3.67 3.84 1.05
C GLN A 91 2.56 2.78 1.16
N ASN A 92 2.78 1.55 0.66
CA ASN A 92 1.82 0.47 0.79
C ASN A 92 1.58 0.09 2.26
N LEU A 93 2.57 0.22 3.15
CA LEU A 93 2.36 -0.07 4.58
C LEU A 93 1.22 0.74 5.20
N ILE A 94 1.00 1.97 4.74
CA ILE A 94 -0.10 2.85 5.18
C ILE A 94 -1.44 2.38 4.61
N ILE A 95 -1.47 1.96 3.34
CA ILE A 95 -2.70 1.49 2.69
C ILE A 95 -3.11 0.12 3.27
N ASP A 96 -2.15 -0.77 3.43
CA ASP A 96 -2.35 -2.13 3.92
C ASP A 96 -2.82 -2.15 5.38
N SER A 97 -2.37 -1.18 6.20
CA SER A 97 -2.81 -1.08 7.60
C SER A 97 -4.30 -0.81 7.71
N ASP A 98 -4.90 -0.11 6.76
CA ASP A 98 -6.33 0.25 6.81
C ASP A 98 -7.20 -0.73 6.01
N LEU A 99 -6.61 -1.55 5.14
CA LEU A 99 -7.34 -2.40 4.19
C LEU A 99 -8.35 -3.34 4.87
N TYR A 100 -7.96 -3.99 5.97
CA TYR A 100 -8.87 -4.90 6.67
C TYR A 100 -9.99 -4.15 7.42
N LEU A 101 -9.71 -2.95 7.95
CA LEU A 101 -10.73 -2.12 8.58
C LEU A 101 -11.79 -1.69 7.56
N LEU A 102 -11.35 -1.27 6.36
CA LEU A 102 -12.25 -0.92 5.27
C LEU A 102 -13.08 -2.12 4.80
N PHE A 103 -12.48 -3.30 4.73
CA PHE A 103 -13.18 -4.55 4.42
C PHE A 103 -14.29 -4.85 5.44
N ASP A 104 -13.99 -4.81 6.73
CA ASP A 104 -14.97 -5.06 7.80
C ASP A 104 -16.07 -3.99 7.82
N GLN A 105 -15.70 -2.73 7.64
CA GLN A 105 -16.61 -1.59 7.57
C GLN A 105 -17.61 -1.72 6.42
N GLU A 106 -17.19 -2.16 5.24
CA GLU A 106 -18.08 -2.38 4.09
C GLU A 106 -19.13 -3.46 4.39
N ARG A 107 -18.73 -4.56 5.04
CA ARG A 107 -19.65 -5.66 5.40
C ARG A 107 -20.69 -5.21 6.41
N LYS A 108 -20.28 -4.54 7.49
CA LYS A 108 -21.20 -3.96 8.49
C LYS A 108 -22.16 -2.94 7.86
N LEU A 109 -21.68 -2.16 6.90
CA LEU A 109 -22.51 -1.20 6.17
C LEU A 109 -23.56 -1.89 5.28
N MET A 110 -23.20 -3.01 4.64
CA MET A 110 -24.13 -3.80 3.85
C MET A 110 -25.20 -4.48 4.73
N GLU A 111 -24.86 -4.90 5.94
CA GLU A 111 -25.81 -5.48 6.91
C GLU A 111 -26.80 -4.45 7.47
N LEU A 112 -26.32 -3.26 7.84
CA LEU A 112 -27.16 -2.20 8.42
C LEU A 112 -27.82 -1.27 7.39
N GLY A 113 -27.38 -1.35 6.14
CA GLY A 113 -27.82 -0.50 5.03
C GLY A 113 -27.09 0.85 4.94
N PRO A 114 -26.96 1.41 3.73
CA PRO A 114 -26.16 2.62 3.46
C PRO A 114 -26.67 3.88 4.19
N SER A 115 -27.96 3.90 4.53
CA SER A 115 -28.61 4.99 5.26
C SER A 115 -28.13 5.13 6.71
N ASN A 116 -27.62 4.05 7.30
CA ASN A 116 -27.22 3.93 8.70
C ASN A 116 -25.70 4.00 8.91
N TRP A 117 -24.96 4.57 7.95
CA TRP A 117 -23.49 4.53 7.94
C TRP A 117 -22.85 5.15 9.19
N GLN A 118 -23.49 6.12 9.84
CA GLN A 118 -22.99 6.74 11.08
C GLN A 118 -22.98 5.77 12.27
N ASN A 119 -23.82 4.73 12.25
CA ASN A 119 -23.83 3.69 13.27
C ASN A 119 -22.68 2.69 13.06
N VAL A 120 -22.16 2.59 11.83
CA VAL A 120 -21.00 1.76 11.49
C VAL A 120 -19.69 2.53 11.67
N CYS A 121 -19.69 3.81 11.30
CA CYS A 121 -18.49 4.63 11.23
C CYS A 121 -18.66 5.85 12.14
N PHE A 122 -18.09 5.77 13.34
CA PHE A 122 -18.09 6.90 14.26
C PHE A 122 -17.03 7.92 13.84
N VAL A 123 -17.48 9.08 13.33
CA VAL A 123 -16.63 10.15 12.78
C VAL A 123 -16.90 11.49 13.49
N PRO A 124 -16.56 11.63 14.78
CA PRO A 124 -17.03 12.73 15.61
C PRO A 124 -16.25 14.03 15.43
N THR A 125 -15.11 14.02 14.74
CA THR A 125 -14.16 15.13 14.78
C THR A 125 -14.14 15.97 13.50
N LYS A 126 -13.52 17.15 13.58
CA LYS A 126 -13.25 17.99 12.41
C LYS A 126 -12.29 17.34 11.40
N ALA A 127 -11.50 16.35 11.81
CA ALA A 127 -10.61 15.61 10.92
C ALA A 127 -11.39 14.73 9.94
N ASP A 128 -12.59 14.32 10.32
CA ASP A 128 -13.44 13.43 9.52
C ASP A 128 -14.29 14.15 8.47
N ALA A 129 -14.13 15.47 8.34
CA ALA A 129 -15.01 16.29 7.50
C ALA A 129 -15.03 15.86 6.03
N ASN A 130 -13.92 15.32 5.50
CA ASN A 130 -13.87 14.75 4.14
C ASN A 130 -14.73 13.49 4.01
N VAL A 131 -14.71 12.59 5.01
CA VAL A 131 -15.52 11.37 5.03
C VAL A 131 -17.00 11.74 5.10
N VAL A 132 -17.36 12.68 5.98
CA VAL A 132 -18.73 13.18 6.11
C VAL A 132 -19.20 13.86 4.81
N ALA A 133 -18.36 14.69 4.19
CA ALA A 133 -18.67 15.35 2.93
C ALA A 133 -18.91 14.34 1.80
N TYR A 134 -18.05 13.33 1.69
CA TYR A 134 -18.20 12.25 0.73
C TYR A 134 -19.49 11.45 0.94
N ARG A 135 -19.81 11.05 2.18
CA ARG A 135 -21.06 10.32 2.48
C ARG A 135 -22.31 11.15 2.19
N LYS A 136 -22.29 12.46 2.46
CA LYS A 136 -23.38 13.38 2.08
C LYS A 136 -23.53 13.50 0.58
N TRP A 137 -22.42 13.62 -0.14
CA TRP A 137 -22.40 13.65 -1.60
C TRP A 137 -22.96 12.36 -2.20
N LEU A 138 -22.48 11.20 -1.73
CA LEU A 138 -22.92 9.87 -2.16
C LEU A 138 -24.43 9.70 -1.93
N LYS A 139 -24.93 10.05 -0.75
CA LYS A 139 -26.37 10.02 -0.44
C LYS A 139 -27.18 10.90 -1.39
N LYS A 140 -26.73 12.13 -1.63
CA LYS A 140 -27.48 13.12 -2.42
C LYS A 140 -27.49 12.82 -3.92
N TYR A 141 -26.38 12.34 -4.48
CA TYR A 141 -26.22 12.22 -5.93
C TYR A 141 -26.18 10.77 -6.46
N SER A 142 -26.13 9.76 -5.58
CA SER A 142 -26.13 8.33 -5.98
C SER A 142 -27.08 7.45 -5.15
N GLY A 143 -27.96 8.03 -4.33
CA GLY A 143 -28.85 7.25 -3.46
C GLY A 143 -28.14 6.56 -2.29
N GLY A 144 -26.87 6.90 -2.02
CA GLY A 144 -26.10 6.39 -0.89
C GLY A 144 -25.28 5.13 -1.18
N GLN A 145 -25.32 4.63 -2.41
CA GLN A 145 -24.62 3.42 -2.83
C GLN A 145 -24.12 3.54 -4.27
N MET A 146 -23.21 2.65 -4.66
CA MET A 146 -22.80 2.57 -6.06
C MET A 146 -23.90 1.92 -6.90
N ASP A 147 -24.18 2.48 -8.07
CA ASP A 147 -25.02 1.84 -9.08
C ASP A 147 -24.17 0.80 -9.83
N TRP A 148 -24.51 -0.48 -9.64
CA TRP A 148 -23.83 -1.61 -10.28
C TRP A 148 -24.48 -2.01 -11.61
N GLY A 149 -25.54 -1.32 -12.04
CA GLY A 149 -26.34 -1.66 -13.20
C GLY A 149 -26.87 -3.10 -13.13
N THR A 150 -26.87 -3.80 -14.25
CA THR A 150 -27.34 -5.19 -14.35
C THR A 150 -26.24 -6.23 -14.15
N LYS A 151 -24.97 -5.82 -14.06
CA LYS A 151 -23.82 -6.74 -14.01
C LYS A 151 -23.63 -7.38 -12.64
N PHE A 152 -23.99 -6.69 -11.57
CA PHE A 152 -23.90 -7.20 -10.21
C PHE A 152 -25.19 -6.94 -9.46
N ASN A 153 -25.55 -7.87 -8.58
CA ASN A 153 -26.71 -7.77 -7.69
C ASN A 153 -26.42 -6.99 -6.40
N GLY A 154 -25.23 -6.39 -6.26
CA GLY A 154 -24.82 -5.62 -5.09
C GLY A 154 -24.33 -6.45 -3.90
N TYR A 155 -24.50 -7.77 -3.89
CA TYR A 155 -24.06 -8.61 -2.77
C TYR A 155 -22.54 -8.78 -2.72
N LEU A 156 -22.01 -8.78 -1.50
CA LEU A 156 -20.59 -9.04 -1.25
C LEU A 156 -20.25 -10.51 -1.49
N GLN A 157 -19.04 -10.76 -1.97
CA GLN A 157 -18.51 -12.12 -2.07
C GLN A 157 -18.19 -12.68 -0.67
N PRO A 158 -18.12 -14.02 -0.52
CA PRO A 158 -17.70 -14.64 0.73
C PRO A 158 -16.34 -14.12 1.21
N THR A 159 -16.20 -14.02 2.53
CA THR A 159 -14.95 -13.57 3.17
C THR A 159 -13.79 -14.47 2.79
N LEU A 160 -12.74 -13.86 2.25
CA LEU A 160 -11.47 -14.55 2.02
C LEU A 160 -10.66 -14.62 3.32
N PRO A 161 -9.76 -15.60 3.46
CA PRO A 161 -8.74 -15.59 4.51
C PRO A 161 -7.97 -14.27 4.49
N ARG A 162 -7.64 -13.75 5.68
CA ARG A 162 -6.96 -12.47 5.87
C ARG A 162 -5.67 -12.35 5.03
N GLU A 163 -4.90 -13.43 4.97
CA GLU A 163 -3.66 -13.52 4.19
C GLU A 163 -3.89 -13.30 2.69
N GLN A 164 -5.01 -13.77 2.15
CA GLN A 164 -5.38 -13.57 0.74
C GLN A 164 -5.93 -12.17 0.49
N LEU A 165 -6.73 -11.65 1.42
CA LEU A 165 -7.28 -10.30 1.34
C LEU A 165 -6.16 -9.25 1.35
N MET A 166 -5.12 -9.49 2.14
CA MET A 166 -4.00 -8.59 2.35
C MET A 166 -2.74 -8.99 1.55
N ASP A 167 -2.90 -9.80 0.50
CA ASP A 167 -1.77 -10.20 -0.35
C ASP A 167 -1.31 -9.03 -1.25
N ARG A 168 -0.26 -8.35 -0.79
CA ARG A 168 0.40 -7.25 -1.47
C ARG A 168 0.95 -7.66 -2.84
N TYR A 169 1.30 -8.93 -3.02
CA TYR A 169 1.86 -9.38 -4.29
C TYR A 169 0.84 -9.22 -5.41
N ARG A 170 -0.40 -9.62 -5.12
CA ARG A 170 -1.53 -9.57 -6.05
C ARG A 170 -2.08 -8.16 -6.20
N SER A 171 -2.20 -7.41 -5.12
CA SER A 171 -2.75 -6.05 -5.16
C SER A 171 -1.80 -5.05 -5.80
N HIS A 172 -0.48 -5.20 -5.62
CA HIS A 172 0.51 -4.22 -6.03
C HIS A 172 1.68 -4.82 -6.83
N VAL A 173 2.43 -5.77 -6.27
CA VAL A 173 3.77 -6.14 -6.78
C VAL A 173 3.71 -6.62 -8.23
N VAL A 174 2.75 -7.48 -8.58
CA VAL A 174 2.60 -8.02 -9.93
C VAL A 174 2.32 -6.94 -10.99
N ASN A 175 1.65 -5.85 -10.58
CA ASN A 175 1.23 -4.76 -11.46
C ASN A 175 2.24 -3.60 -11.48
N CYS A 176 3.21 -3.57 -10.58
CA CYS A 176 4.19 -2.50 -10.45
C CYS A 176 5.56 -2.95 -11.01
N SER A 177 6.03 -2.31 -12.08
CA SER A 177 7.29 -2.69 -12.73
C SER A 177 8.50 -2.66 -11.78
N SER A 178 8.67 -1.61 -10.97
CA SER A 178 9.80 -1.49 -10.04
C SER A 178 9.76 -2.55 -8.94
N CYS A 179 8.59 -2.79 -8.34
CA CYS A 179 8.44 -3.78 -7.27
C CYS A 179 8.51 -5.22 -7.79
N ASN A 180 7.97 -5.49 -8.98
CA ASN A 180 8.06 -6.79 -9.64
C ASN A 180 9.51 -7.14 -9.98
N VAL A 181 10.29 -6.19 -10.50
CA VAL A 181 11.71 -6.39 -10.78
C VAL A 181 12.49 -6.68 -9.49
N ALA A 182 12.25 -5.90 -8.43
CA ALA A 182 12.87 -6.16 -7.13
C ALA A 182 12.51 -7.55 -6.57
N TYR A 183 11.22 -7.91 -6.62
CA TYR A 183 10.74 -9.23 -6.21
C TYR A 183 11.43 -10.37 -6.98
N LYS A 184 11.47 -10.28 -8.31
CA LYS A 184 12.14 -11.27 -9.16
C LYS A 184 13.63 -11.38 -8.84
N GLY A 185 14.31 -10.25 -8.63
CA GLY A 185 15.72 -10.22 -8.22
C GLY A 185 15.96 -10.93 -6.89
N PHE A 186 15.15 -10.62 -5.86
CA PHE A 186 15.26 -11.30 -4.56
C PHE A 186 14.90 -12.79 -4.64
N LYS A 187 13.89 -13.17 -5.43
CA LYS A 187 13.56 -14.59 -5.67
C LYS A 187 14.69 -15.33 -6.39
N ALA A 188 15.30 -14.72 -7.40
CA ALA A 188 16.44 -15.29 -8.10
C ALA A 188 17.62 -15.49 -7.13
N LEU A 189 17.95 -14.48 -6.32
CA LEU A 189 19.00 -14.59 -5.29
C LEU A 189 18.70 -15.71 -4.27
N GLN A 190 17.46 -15.81 -3.82
CA GLN A 190 17.04 -16.89 -2.92
C GLN A 190 17.28 -18.27 -3.53
N ILE A 191 16.88 -18.47 -4.78
CA ILE A 191 17.06 -19.73 -5.50
C ILE A 191 18.54 -20.01 -5.72
N SER A 192 19.33 -19.01 -6.13
CA SER A 192 20.77 -19.17 -6.33
C SER A 192 21.49 -19.58 -5.05
N LEU A 193 21.13 -19.00 -3.89
CA LEU A 193 21.69 -19.42 -2.59
C LEU A 193 21.33 -20.87 -2.26
N GLN A 194 20.10 -21.29 -2.53
CA GLN A 194 19.66 -22.67 -2.28
C GLN A 194 20.38 -23.68 -3.18
N VAL A 195 20.49 -23.37 -4.48
CA VAL A 195 21.25 -24.19 -5.45
C VAL A 195 22.71 -24.28 -5.05
N PHE A 196 23.32 -23.15 -4.65
CA PHE A 196 24.70 -23.11 -4.17
C PHE A 196 24.91 -23.98 -2.94
N VAL A 197 24.00 -23.94 -1.96
CA VAL A 197 24.06 -24.78 -0.76
C VAL A 197 23.98 -26.27 -1.13
N VAL A 198 23.01 -26.67 -1.96
CA VAL A 198 22.84 -28.07 -2.37
C VAL A 198 24.05 -28.58 -3.15
N ALA A 199 24.53 -27.81 -4.13
CA ALA A 199 25.71 -28.16 -4.91
C ALA A 199 26.96 -28.27 -4.03
N SER A 200 27.16 -27.31 -3.12
CA SER A 200 28.31 -27.30 -2.22
C SER A 200 28.31 -28.49 -1.25
N VAL A 201 27.14 -28.87 -0.71
CA VAL A 201 26.99 -30.07 0.12
C VAL A 201 27.30 -31.34 -0.68
N ALA A 202 26.80 -31.45 -1.91
CA ALA A 202 27.09 -32.59 -2.77
C ALA A 202 28.58 -32.71 -3.11
N ILE A 203 29.25 -31.60 -3.44
CA ILE A 203 30.70 -31.55 -3.68
C ILE A 203 31.47 -31.98 -2.43
N MET A 204 31.08 -31.47 -1.26
CA MET A 204 31.73 -31.82 0.01
C MET A 204 31.55 -33.31 0.35
N ALA A 205 30.39 -33.89 0.06
CA ALA A 205 30.12 -35.31 0.25
C ALA A 205 30.91 -36.21 -0.72
N ALA A 206 31.17 -35.74 -1.94
CA ALA A 206 31.94 -36.47 -2.95
C ALA A 206 33.48 -36.34 -2.78
N THR A 207 33.94 -35.40 -1.95
CA THR A 207 35.36 -35.15 -1.73
C THR A 207 35.96 -36.24 -0.82
N LYS A 208 36.98 -36.94 -1.31
CA LYS A 208 37.75 -37.94 -0.53
C LYS A 208 38.46 -37.31 0.67
N GLU A 209 38.63 -38.10 1.73
CA GLU A 209 39.40 -37.71 2.91
C GLU A 209 40.85 -37.38 2.55
N GLY A 210 41.40 -36.32 3.17
CA GLY A 210 42.76 -35.84 2.92
C GLY A 210 42.94 -34.88 1.74
N MET A 211 41.95 -34.70 0.86
CA MET A 211 42.07 -33.76 -0.28
C MET A 211 41.89 -32.28 0.11
N ILE A 212 41.22 -32.01 1.24
CA ILE A 212 40.98 -30.65 1.74
C ILE A 212 41.54 -30.55 3.16
N THR A 213 42.27 -29.49 3.45
CA THR A 213 42.78 -29.22 4.79
C THR A 213 41.64 -28.96 5.77
N VAL A 214 41.81 -29.31 7.05
CA VAL A 214 40.79 -29.09 8.09
C VAL A 214 40.31 -27.63 8.13
N PRO A 215 41.18 -26.59 8.08
CA PRO A 215 40.73 -25.20 8.05
C PRO A 215 39.90 -24.85 6.82
N ALA A 216 40.27 -25.34 5.64
CA ALA A 216 39.52 -25.10 4.41
C ALA A 216 38.14 -25.78 4.43
N ARG A 217 38.08 -27.01 4.95
CA ARG A 217 36.82 -27.75 5.14
C ARG A 217 35.88 -27.01 6.09
N THR A 218 36.40 -26.55 7.24
CA THR A 218 35.63 -25.79 8.24
C THR A 218 35.10 -24.49 7.63
N THR A 219 35.95 -23.69 6.97
CA THR A 219 35.52 -22.46 6.31
C THR A 219 34.41 -22.70 5.30
N PHE A 220 34.52 -23.75 4.49
CA PHE A 220 33.49 -24.08 3.49
C PHE A 220 32.16 -24.47 4.14
N VAL A 221 32.18 -25.25 5.23
CA VAL A 221 30.96 -25.55 6.02
C VAL A 221 30.32 -24.27 6.56
N VAL A 222 31.11 -23.35 7.10
CA VAL A 222 30.59 -22.05 7.59
C VAL A 222 29.92 -21.27 6.47
N VAL A 223 30.55 -21.19 5.29
CA VAL A 223 29.97 -20.50 4.12
C VAL A 223 28.65 -21.14 3.71
N ILE A 224 28.57 -22.48 3.64
CA ILE A 224 27.33 -23.20 3.34
C ILE A 224 26.23 -22.83 4.35
N MET A 225 26.55 -22.87 5.66
CA MET A 225 25.59 -22.52 6.71
C MET A 225 25.11 -21.07 6.57
N LEU A 226 26.02 -20.12 6.33
CA LEU A 226 25.67 -18.72 6.12
C LEU A 226 24.77 -18.52 4.89
N CYS A 227 25.06 -19.19 3.77
CA CYS A 227 24.21 -19.15 2.58
C CYS A 227 22.83 -19.76 2.85
N PHE A 228 22.74 -20.85 3.60
CA PHE A 228 21.47 -21.47 3.98
C PHE A 228 20.64 -20.53 4.87
N VAL A 229 21.23 -20.00 5.94
CA VAL A 229 20.59 -19.03 6.84
C VAL A 229 20.17 -17.78 6.05
N GLY A 230 21.04 -17.26 5.19
CA GLY A 230 20.75 -16.15 4.30
C GLY A 230 19.55 -16.43 3.37
N SER A 231 19.43 -17.65 2.83
CA SER A 231 18.29 -18.03 1.99
C SER A 231 16.97 -18.08 2.77
N LYS A 232 16.99 -18.53 4.04
CA LYS A 232 15.81 -18.58 4.90
C LYS A 232 15.39 -17.20 5.35
N TRP A 233 16.35 -16.36 5.73
CA TRP A 233 16.13 -14.95 6.03
C TRP A 233 15.52 -14.24 4.81
N LEU A 234 16.08 -14.46 3.62
CA LEU A 234 15.58 -13.86 2.39
C LEU A 234 14.17 -14.35 2.05
N SER A 235 13.85 -15.61 2.30
CA SER A 235 12.47 -16.13 2.15
C SER A 235 11.48 -15.39 3.04
N HIS A 236 11.83 -15.21 4.32
CA HIS A 236 10.99 -14.49 5.27
C HIS A 236 10.86 -13.01 4.91
N PHE A 237 11.97 -12.37 4.52
CA PHE A 237 11.98 -11.00 4.01
C PHE A 237 11.06 -10.86 2.80
N ILE A 238 11.15 -11.75 1.81
CA ILE A 238 10.29 -11.70 0.63
C ILE A 238 8.82 -11.84 1.02
N ASN A 239 8.49 -12.78 1.90
CA ASN A 239 7.12 -12.97 2.36
C ASN A 239 6.59 -11.71 3.07
N LYS A 240 7.33 -11.20 4.06
CA LYS A 240 6.92 -10.04 4.86
C LYS A 240 6.84 -8.75 4.05
N SER A 241 7.74 -8.56 3.09
CA SER A 241 7.83 -7.33 2.30
C SER A 241 6.94 -7.35 1.05
N PHE A 242 6.75 -8.49 0.39
CA PHE A 242 6.06 -8.54 -0.90
C PHE A 242 4.73 -9.29 -0.88
N HIS A 243 4.44 -10.12 0.13
CA HIS A 243 3.19 -10.88 0.22
C HIS A 243 2.30 -10.40 1.35
N PHE A 244 2.64 -10.74 2.59
CA PHE A 244 1.76 -10.50 3.73
C PHE A 244 2.50 -9.82 4.87
N HIS A 245 1.92 -8.73 5.35
CA HIS A 245 2.30 -8.07 6.58
C HIS A 245 1.05 -8.00 7.45
N ASP A 246 1.09 -8.65 8.61
CA ASP A 246 -0.04 -8.58 9.52
C ASP A 246 -0.02 -7.28 10.32
N TYR A 247 -1.21 -6.84 10.71
CA TYR A 247 -1.43 -5.64 11.52
C TYR A 247 -2.33 -6.00 12.70
N SER A 248 -1.97 -5.54 13.89
CA SER A 248 -2.85 -5.67 15.04
C SER A 248 -3.97 -4.64 14.94
N HIS A 249 -5.14 -5.10 14.50
CA HIS A 249 -6.36 -4.30 14.50
C HIS A 249 -7.09 -4.54 15.82
N ALA A 250 -7.44 -3.48 16.53
CA ALA A 250 -8.27 -3.57 17.72
C ALA A 250 -9.72 -3.83 17.32
N PHE A 251 -10.08 -5.10 17.08
CA PHE A 251 -11.47 -5.49 16.95
C PHE A 251 -12.08 -5.54 18.36
N LYS A 252 -13.06 -4.67 18.61
CA LYS A 252 -13.95 -4.77 19.77
C LYS A 252 -15.23 -5.48 19.35
#